data_AF-A0A929CCV9-F1
#
_entry.id   AF-A0A929CCV9-F1
#
_cell.length_a   1.000
_cell.length_b   1.000
_cell.length_c   1.000
_cell.angle_alpha   90.00
_cell.angle_beta   90.00
_cell.angle_gamma   90.00
#
_symmetry.space_group_name_H-M   'P 1'
#
loop_
_entity.id
_entity.type
_entity.pdbx_description
1 polymer ?
#
loop_
_entity_poly.entity_id
_entity_poly.type
_entity_poly.pdbx_seq_one_letter_code
_entity_poly.pdbx_strand_id
1 'polypeptide(L)' 'MEKSELESIIIEAVNKCAGEDGWANLAKMGAFMRKKEVTYGRLSRLLGEFSYLVEIRVDDSIQPPVAYAKLIPEE' A
#
# COMPACT_ATOMS: atom_id res chain seq x y z
N MET A 1 -8.35 -6.11 -14.62
CA MET A 1 -8.15 -4.80 -13.98
C MET A 1 -7.05 -4.10 -14.75
N GLU A 2 -7.31 -2.88 -15.19
CA GLU A 2 -6.31 -2.08 -15.89
C GLU A 2 -5.30 -1.48 -14.90
N LYS A 3 -4.12 -1.10 -15.38
CA LYS A 3 -3.05 -0.56 -14.52
C LYS A 3 -3.47 0.74 -13.82
N SER A 4 -4.14 1.64 -14.54
CA SER A 4 -4.67 2.92 -14.04
C SER A 4 -5.74 2.76 -12.95
N GLU A 5 -6.60 1.76 -13.10
CA GLU A 5 -7.59 1.39 -12.09
C GLU A 5 -6.90 0.90 -10.82
N LEU A 6 -5.85 0.09 -10.98
CA LEU A 6 -5.06 -0.44 -9.88
C LEU A 6 -4.28 0.65 -9.14
N GLU A 7 -3.72 1.63 -9.84
CA GLU A 7 -3.12 2.84 -9.27
C GLU A 7 -4.12 3.60 -8.41
N SER A 8 -5.32 3.86 -8.95
CA SER A 8 -6.39 4.55 -8.23
C SER A 8 -6.78 3.84 -6.93
N ILE A 9 -6.86 2.50 -6.98
CA ILE A 9 -7.15 1.68 -5.80
C ILE A 9 -6.00 1.72 -4.80
N ILE A 10 -4.74 1.71 -5.25
CA ILE A 10 -3.56 1.82 -4.37
C ILE A 10 -3.57 3.18 -3.66
N ILE A 11 -3.81 4.28 -4.39
CA ILE A 11 -3.90 5.63 -3.83
C ILE A 11 -5.01 5.70 -2.78
N GLU A 12 -6.19 5.19 -3.11
CA GLU A 12 -7.32 5.13 -2.19
C GLU A 12 -6.98 4.30 -0.94
N ALA A 13 -6.33 3.15 -1.11
CA ALA A 13 -5.95 2.26 -0.03
C ALA A 13 -4.93 2.91 0.91
N VAL A 14 -3.91 3.60 0.38
CA VAL A 14 -2.94 4.33 1.21
C VAL A 14 -3.65 5.44 1.97
N ASN A 15 -4.41 6.31 1.30
CA ASN A 15 -5.10 7.42 1.96
C ASN A 15 -6.10 6.97 3.04
N LYS A 16 -6.81 5.86 2.83
CA LYS A 16 -7.74 5.28 3.82
C LYS A 16 -7.04 4.63 5.01
N CYS A 17 -5.85 4.07 4.81
CA CYS A 17 -5.16 3.26 5.82
C CYS A 17 -4.00 3.99 6.48
N ALA A 18 -3.62 5.17 5.97
CA ALA A 18 -2.57 6.01 6.51
C ALA A 18 -2.94 6.56 7.89
N GLY A 19 -1.94 6.62 8.78
CA GLY A 19 -2.00 7.38 10.02
C GLY A 19 -1.72 8.87 9.80
N GLU A 20 -1.57 9.60 10.91
CA GLU A 20 -1.26 11.04 10.90
C GLU A 20 0.11 11.36 10.27
N ASP A 21 1.02 10.40 10.24
CA ASP A 21 2.34 10.48 9.61
C ASP A 21 2.33 10.21 8.09
N GLY A 22 1.16 9.86 7.55
CA GLY A 22 0.96 9.50 6.15
C GLY A 22 1.38 8.07 5.80
N TRP A 23 1.78 7.24 6.78
CA TRP A 23 2.17 5.85 6.54
C TRP A 23 0.98 4.91 6.74
N ALA A 24 0.65 4.15 5.70
CA ALA A 24 -0.39 3.15 5.70
C ALA A 24 0.16 1.76 6.01
N ASN A 25 -0.39 1.11 7.02
CA ASN A 25 0.00 -0.25 7.37
C ASN A 25 -0.43 -1.24 6.25
N LEU A 26 0.51 -2.05 5.74
CA LEU A 26 0.24 -2.99 4.64
C LEU A 26 -0.81 -4.05 4.98
N ALA A 27 -0.93 -4.47 6.24
CA ALA A 27 -1.97 -5.41 6.64
C ALA A 27 -3.37 -4.78 6.53
N LYS A 28 -3.51 -3.50 6.90
CA LYS A 28 -4.75 -2.73 6.72
C LYS A 28 -5.07 -2.51 5.25
N MET A 29 -4.07 -2.10 4.47
CA MET A 29 -4.21 -1.93 3.02
C MET A 29 -4.63 -3.24 2.35
N GLY A 30 -4.02 -4.37 2.72
CA GLY A 30 -4.37 -5.66 2.14
C GLY A 30 -5.82 -6.07 2.43
N ALA A 31 -6.30 -5.81 3.65
CA ALA A 31 -7.71 -6.02 3.98
C ALA A 31 -8.65 -5.11 3.17
N PHE A 32 -8.25 -3.86 2.92
CA PHE A 32 -9.00 -2.93 2.08
C PHE A 32 -9.03 -3.36 0.60
N MET A 33 -7.88 -3.71 0.02
CA MET A 33 -7.78 -4.11 -1.39
C MET A 33 -8.57 -5.39 -1.69
N ARG A 34 -8.60 -6.34 -0.75
CA ARG A 34 -9.45 -7.54 -0.88
C ARG A 34 -10.94 -7.20 -0.92
N LYS A 35 -11.40 -6.16 -0.21
CA LYS A 35 -12.80 -5.69 -0.28
C LYS A 35 -13.14 -5.03 -1.61
N LYS A 36 -12.13 -4.55 -2.34
CA LYS A 36 -12.25 -4.00 -3.70
C LYS A 36 -12.08 -5.08 -4.77
N GLU A 37 -12.14 -6.35 -4.38
CA GLU A 37 -12.00 -7.53 -5.26
C GLU A 37 -10.66 -7.59 -6.02
N VAL A 38 -9.64 -6.87 -5.53
CA VAL A 38 -8.29 -6.93 -6.09
C VAL A 38 -7.64 -8.24 -5.68
N THR A 39 -7.30 -9.07 -6.66
CA THR A 39 -6.60 -10.33 -6.43
C THR A 39 -5.10 -10.12 -6.64
N TYR A 40 -4.29 -10.42 -5.62
CA TYR A 40 -2.84 -10.37 -5.69
C TYR A 40 -2.22 -11.47 -4.83
N GLY A 41 -1.02 -11.94 -5.21
CA GLY A 41 -0.30 -12.96 -4.46
C GLY A 41 0.30 -12.39 -3.16
N ARG A 42 1.28 -11.48 -3.30
CA ARG A 42 1.88 -10.76 -2.17
C ARG A 42 1.73 -9.27 -2.39
N LEU A 43 1.18 -8.56 -1.41
CA LEU A 43 0.94 -7.12 -1.53
C LEU A 43 2.24 -6.34 -1.73
N SER A 44 3.31 -6.71 -1.02
CA SER A 44 4.62 -6.08 -1.19
C SER A 44 5.19 -6.24 -2.59
N ARG A 45 4.95 -7.38 -3.24
CA ARG A 45 5.35 -7.60 -4.64
C ARG A 45 4.55 -6.72 -5.58
N LEU A 46 3.23 -6.64 -5.38
CA LEU A 46 2.35 -5.78 -6.16
C LEU A 46 2.79 -4.31 -6.06
N LEU A 47 2.95 -3.80 -4.84
CA LEU A 47 3.36 -2.41 -4.61
C LEU A 47 4.77 -2.13 -5.16
N GLY A 48 5.65 -3.13 -5.24
CA GLY A 48 6.95 -3.01 -5.90
C GLY A 48 6.85 -2.70 -7.40
N GLU A 49 5.75 -3.07 -8.07
CA GLU A 49 5.48 -2.68 -9.48
C GLU A 49 5.02 -1.22 -9.60
N PHE A 50 4.62 -0.61 -8.48
CA PHE A 50 4.17 0.78 -8.34
C PHE A 50 5.11 1.59 -7.45
N SER A 51 6.41 1.28 -7.48
CA SER A 51 7.43 1.98 -6.68
C SER A 51 7.61 3.46 -7.05
N TYR A 52 7.08 3.90 -8.19
CA TYR A 52 6.98 5.31 -8.57
C TYR A 52 5.78 6.03 -7.93
N LEU A 53 4.84 5.29 -7.35
CA LEU A 53 3.63 5.81 -6.72
C LEU A 53 3.71 5.75 -5.20
N VAL A 54 4.33 4.68 -4.66
CA VAL A 54 4.43 4.45 -3.23
C VAL A 54 5.85 4.13 -2.79
N GLU A 55 6.23 4.68 -1.64
CA GLU A 55 7.39 4.24 -0.87
C GLU A 55 6.97 3.13 0.09
N ILE A 56 7.79 2.09 0.24
CA ILE A 56 7.55 0.98 1.19
C ILE A 56 8.66 0.98 2.24
N ARG A 57 8.28 0.92 3.51
CA ARG A 57 9.19 0.77 4.64
C ARG A 57 8.78 -0.42 5.49
N VAL A 58 9.75 -1.18 6.00
CA VAL A 58 9.53 -2.22 7.01
C VAL A 58 10.06 -1.71 8.34
N ASP A 59 9.25 -1.84 9.38
CA ASP A 59 9.61 -1.58 10.76
C ASP A 59 9.92 -2.91 11.45
N ASP A 60 11.22 -3.19 11.59
CA ASP A 60 11.75 -4.37 12.27
C ASP A 60 11.88 -4.18 13.79
N SER A 61 11.57 -2.98 14.31
CA SER A 61 11.57 -2.73 15.76
C SER A 61 10.35 -3.34 16.47
N ILE A 62 9.33 -3.75 15.70
CA ILE A 62 8.09 -4.37 16.17
C ILE A 62 8.11 -5.87 15.83
N GLN A 63 7.61 -6.74 16.72
CA GLN A 63 7.46 -8.18 16.45
C GLN A 63 5.98 -8.60 16.41
N PRO A 64 5.50 -9.21 15.30
CA PRO A 64 6.23 -9.42 14.04
C PRO A 64 6.50 -8.10 13.28
N PRO A 65 7.52 -8.05 12.40
CA PRO A 65 7.83 -6.86 11.62
C PRO A 65 6.62 -6.35 10.84
N VAL A 66 6.45 -5.04 10.81
CA VAL A 66 5.31 -4.39 10.18
C VAL A 66 5.77 -3.59 8.98
N ALA A 67 5.16 -3.85 7.82
CA ALA A 67 5.41 -3.07 6.62
C ALA A 67 4.38 -1.93 6.47
N TYR A 68 4.86 -0.81 5.97
CA TYR A 68 4.09 0.40 5.70
C TYR A 68 4.31 0.88 4.27
N ALA A 69 3.32 1.56 3.70
CA ALA A 69 3.42 2.25 2.43
C ALA A 69 2.95 3.71 2.56
N LYS A 70 3.58 4.61 1.81
CA LYS A 70 3.21 6.03 1.77
C LYS A 70 3.23 6.50 0.31
N LEU A 71 2.34 7.44 -0.04
CA LEU A 71 2.33 8.03 -1.37
C LEU A 71 3.57 8.91 -1.57
N ILE A 72 4.18 8.79 -2.74
CA ILE A 72 5.24 9.70 -3.17
C ILE A 72 4.57 11.01 -3.58
N PRO A 73 5.03 12.18 -3.09
CA PRO A 73 4.50 13.46 -3.53
C PRO A 73 4.78 13.66 -5.02
N GLU A 74 3.78 14.09 -5.78
CA GLU A 74 3.98 14.57 -7.16
C GLU A 74 4.75 15.91 -7.07
N GLU A 75 5.94 15.98 -7.67
CA GLU A 75 6.73 17.22 -7.82
C GLU A 75 6.12 18.18 -8.86
#